data_AF-A0A7J4ET89-F1
#
_entry.id   AF-A0A7J4ET89-F1
#
_cell.length_a   1.000
_cell.length_b   1.000
_cell.length_c   1.000
_cell.angle_alpha   90.00
_cell.angle_beta   90.00
_cell.angle_gamma   90.00
#
_symmetry.space_group_name_H-M   'P 1'
#
loop_
_entity.id
_entity.type
_entity.pdbx_description
1 polymer ?
#
loop_
_entity_poly.entity_id
_entity_poly.type
_entity_poly.pdbx_seq_one_letter_code
_entity_poly.pdbx_strand_id
1 'polypeptide(L)'
;EQFEIRDLGILVIDSQQYSVTSEMVKKVAELKENYPEIVEKIFDTIDLISLKSMNYLKNSDVEKILNMIAINQSLLRAIGVSTSKIDSLISELSEEGVTAKITGAGGGGCLIGFGSENAINNVLKKYPAFLVEPEMEGVRIEERTKNS
;
A
#
# COMPACT_ATOMS: atom_id res chain seq x y z
N GLU A 1 16.99 -16.18 -13.00
CA GLU A 1 16.58 -16.72 -11.69
C GLU A 1 15.08 -16.48 -11.52
N GLN A 2 14.33 -17.41 -10.93
CA GLN A 2 12.93 -17.19 -10.57
C GLN A 2 12.90 -16.43 -9.24
N PHE A 3 12.31 -15.23 -9.25
CA PHE A 3 12.13 -14.37 -8.08
C PHE A 3 10.86 -14.80 -7.35
N GLU A 4 10.96 -15.25 -6.09
CA GLU A 4 9.82 -15.69 -5.30
C GLU A 4 9.21 -14.52 -4.50
N ILE A 5 7.95 -14.65 -4.08
CA ILE A 5 7.30 -13.63 -3.22
C ILE A 5 8.04 -13.43 -1.90
N ARG A 6 8.73 -14.46 -1.41
CA ARG A 6 9.56 -14.37 -0.19
C ARG A 6 10.77 -13.45 -0.37
N ASP A 7 11.19 -13.20 -1.61
CA ASP A 7 12.29 -12.30 -1.95
C ASP A 7 11.82 -10.84 -2.07
N LEU A 8 10.50 -10.60 -1.98
CA LEU A 8 9.88 -9.28 -2.03
C LEU A 8 9.68 -8.77 -0.59
N GLY A 9 10.58 -7.90 -0.15
CA GLY A 9 10.42 -7.29 1.17
C GLY A 9 9.28 -6.27 1.18
N ILE A 10 8.65 -6.12 2.35
CA ILE A 10 7.51 -5.25 2.57
C ILE A 10 7.96 -4.03 3.36
N LEU A 11 7.72 -2.85 2.82
CA LEU A 11 8.01 -1.58 3.46
C LEU A 11 6.73 -0.92 3.96
N VAL A 12 6.81 -0.31 5.13
CA VAL A 12 5.89 0.75 5.54
C VAL A 12 6.65 2.07 5.44
N ILE A 13 6.13 3.00 4.64
CA ILE A 13 6.74 4.31 4.38
C ILE A 13 5.82 5.41 4.91
N ASP A 14 6.30 6.25 5.83
CA ASP A 14 5.53 7.40 6.31
C ASP A 14 5.59 8.55 5.30
N SER A 15 4.42 8.99 4.81
CA SER A 15 4.33 10.16 3.93
C SER A 15 4.63 11.48 4.65
N GLN A 16 4.74 11.47 5.98
CA GLN A 16 4.86 12.64 6.84
C GLN A 16 3.76 13.66 6.53
N GLN A 17 2.58 13.17 6.17
CA GLN A 17 1.40 13.98 5.90
C GLN A 17 0.30 13.53 6.85
N TYR A 18 -0.22 14.49 7.61
CA TYR A 18 -1.37 14.24 8.47
C TYR A 18 -2.64 14.04 7.64
N SER A 19 -3.50 13.12 8.08
CA SER A 19 -4.80 12.85 7.46
C SER A 19 -5.84 12.56 8.53
N VAL A 20 -7.07 12.99 8.27
CA VAL A 20 -8.23 12.70 9.12
C VAL A 20 -9.08 11.64 8.42
N THR A 21 -9.14 10.44 8.99
CA THR A 21 -9.87 9.31 8.41
C THR A 21 -11.33 9.64 8.10
N SER A 22 -12.04 10.33 8.99
CA SER A 22 -13.45 10.70 8.79
C SER A 22 -13.64 11.65 7.60
N GLU A 23 -12.70 12.57 7.36
CA GLU A 23 -12.76 13.47 6.21
C GLU A 23 -12.55 12.71 4.89
N MET A 24 -11.60 11.76 4.86
CA MET A 24 -11.37 10.92 3.68
C MET A 24 -12.58 10.04 3.37
N VAL A 25 -13.16 9.39 4.39
CA VAL A 25 -14.37 8.58 4.23
C VAL A 25 -15.54 9.44 3.75
N LYS A 26 -15.73 10.63 4.31
CA LYS A 26 -16.77 11.57 3.87
C LYS A 26 -16.59 11.97 2.41
N LYS A 27 -15.36 12.31 2.01
CA LYS A 27 -15.03 12.68 0.63
C LYS A 27 -15.37 11.56 -0.36
N VAL A 28 -15.02 10.31 -0.04
CA VAL A 28 -15.36 9.15 -0.88
C VAL A 28 -16.88 8.93 -0.94
N ALA A 29 -17.59 9.10 0.18
CA ALA A 29 -19.04 8.99 0.22
C ALA A 29 -19.73 10.06 -0.64
N GLU A 30 -19.29 11.32 -0.55
CA GLU A 30 -19.78 12.43 -1.39
C GLU A 30 -19.48 12.17 -2.88
N LEU A 31 -18.30 11.64 -3.22
CA LEU A 31 -17.97 11.28 -4.59
C LEU A 31 -18.89 10.19 -5.13
N LYS A 32 -19.18 9.17 -4.31
CA LYS A 32 -20.11 8.09 -4.64
C LYS A 32 -21.54 8.58 -4.82
N GLU A 33 -22.00 9.51 -3.99
CA GLU A 33 -23.34 10.10 -4.13
C GLU A 33 -23.50 10.86 -5.46
N ASN A 34 -22.47 11.60 -5.85
CA ASN A 34 -22.48 12.36 -7.11
C ASN A 34 -22.29 11.49 -8.36
N TYR A 35 -21.53 10.39 -8.27
CA TYR A 35 -21.19 9.53 -9.40
C TYR A 35 -21.29 8.03 -9.05
N PRO A 36 -22.48 7.53 -8.69
CA PRO A 36 -22.64 6.20 -8.10
C PRO A 36 -22.18 5.09 -9.03
N GLU A 37 -22.59 5.08 -10.30
CA GLU A 37 -22.22 4.03 -11.24
C GLU A 37 -20.70 3.94 -11.45
N ILE A 38 -20.02 5.09 -11.55
CA ILE A 38 -18.58 5.15 -11.76
C ILE A 38 -17.82 4.65 -10.53
N VAL A 39 -18.19 5.14 -9.34
CA VAL A 39 -17.49 4.78 -8.10
C VAL A 39 -17.73 3.32 -7.74
N GLU A 40 -18.94 2.79 -7.95
CA GLU A 40 -19.20 1.36 -7.75
C GLU A 40 -18.36 0.49 -8.68
N LYS A 41 -18.15 0.88 -9.95
CA LYS A 41 -17.26 0.15 -10.86
C LYS A 41 -15.80 0.17 -10.40
N ILE A 42 -15.36 1.27 -9.79
CA ILE A 42 -14.03 1.32 -9.18
C ILE A 42 -13.95 0.35 -8.00
N PHE A 43 -14.96 0.32 -7.12
CA PHE A 43 -15.01 -0.62 -6.01
C PHE A 43 -15.06 -2.08 -6.46
N ASP A 44 -15.90 -2.42 -7.45
CA ASP A 44 -15.93 -3.74 -8.10
C ASP A 44 -14.53 -4.15 -8.57
N THR A 45 -13.77 -3.20 -9.13
CA THR A 45 -12.42 -3.45 -9.64
C THR A 45 -11.42 -3.65 -8.51
N ILE A 46 -11.49 -2.86 -7.43
CA ILE A 46 -10.65 -3.03 -6.23
C ILE A 46 -10.92 -4.40 -5.57
N ASP A 47 -12.17 -4.83 -5.49
CA ASP A 47 -12.55 -6.16 -5.01
C ASP A 47 -11.94 -7.26 -5.89
N LEU A 48 -12.10 -7.14 -7.22
CA LEU A 48 -11.51 -8.09 -8.16
C LEU A 48 -9.98 -8.16 -8.06
N ILE A 49 -9.31 -7.03 -7.86
CA ILE A 49 -7.86 -6.99 -7.62
C ILE A 49 -7.50 -7.80 -6.38
N SER A 50 -8.25 -7.64 -5.30
CA SER A 50 -8.03 -8.36 -4.05
C SER A 50 -8.19 -9.88 -4.24
N LEU A 51 -9.27 -10.29 -4.91
CA LEU A 51 -9.53 -11.69 -5.24
C LEU A 51 -8.45 -12.31 -6.14
N LYS A 52 -8.03 -11.60 -7.20
CA LYS A 52 -6.97 -12.08 -8.10
C LYS A 52 -5.61 -12.13 -7.43
N SER A 53 -5.30 -11.16 -6.58
CA SER A 53 -4.02 -11.11 -5.85
C SER A 53 -3.82 -12.35 -4.99
N MET A 54 -4.87 -12.89 -4.37
CA MET A 54 -4.76 -14.16 -3.62
C MET A 54 -4.23 -15.32 -4.48
N ASN A 55 -4.66 -15.41 -5.74
CA ASN A 55 -4.21 -16.48 -6.63
C ASN A 55 -2.77 -16.24 -7.10
N TYR A 56 -2.40 -15.00 -7.38
CA TYR A 56 -1.02 -14.65 -7.75
C TYR A 56 -0.05 -14.86 -6.58
N LEU A 57 -0.49 -14.57 -5.34
CA LEU A 57 0.26 -14.86 -4.13
C LEU A 57 0.53 -16.36 -3.99
N LYS A 58 -0.48 -17.21 -4.20
CA LYS A 58 -0.33 -18.68 -4.13
C LYS A 58 0.61 -19.24 -5.18
N ASN A 59 0.69 -18.60 -6.34
CA ASN A 59 1.48 -19.04 -7.48
C ASN A 59 2.86 -18.35 -7.56
N SER A 60 3.24 -17.55 -6.57
CA SER A 60 4.48 -16.77 -6.56
C SER A 60 4.65 -15.86 -7.80
N ASP A 61 3.55 -15.35 -8.35
CA ASP A 61 3.58 -14.49 -9.54
C ASP A 61 3.79 -13.02 -9.13
N VAL A 62 5.04 -12.71 -8.81
CA VAL A 62 5.43 -11.39 -8.26
C VAL A 62 5.07 -10.26 -9.21
N GLU A 63 5.35 -10.40 -10.51
CA GLU A 63 5.07 -9.35 -11.49
C GLU A 63 3.58 -8.99 -11.50
N LYS A 64 2.69 -9.99 -11.48
CA LYS A 64 1.25 -9.73 -11.40
C LYS A 64 0.84 -9.09 -10.08
N ILE A 65 1.46 -9.44 -8.96
CA ILE A 65 1.21 -8.78 -7.67
C ILE A 65 1.60 -7.30 -7.71
N LEU A 66 2.78 -6.97 -8.21
CA LEU A 66 3.24 -5.59 -8.34
C LEU A 66 2.30 -4.79 -9.27
N ASN A 67 1.86 -5.39 -10.39
CA ASN A 67 0.85 -4.79 -11.25
C ASN A 67 -0.48 -4.54 -10.51
N MET A 68 -0.95 -5.50 -9.70
CA MET A 68 -2.17 -5.33 -8.90
C MET A 68 -2.05 -4.18 -7.89
N ILE A 69 -0.89 -4.02 -7.25
CA ILE A 69 -0.62 -2.91 -6.31
C ILE A 69 -0.66 -1.56 -7.04
N ALA A 70 0.02 -1.44 -8.18
CA ALA A 70 0.07 -0.21 -8.96
C ALA A 70 -1.32 0.19 -9.52
N ILE A 71 -2.10 -0.77 -10.00
CA ILE A 71 -3.47 -0.53 -10.48
C ILE A 71 -4.34 -0.08 -9.30
N ASN A 72 -4.28 -0.76 -8.15
CA ASN A 72 -5.07 -0.40 -6.99
C ASN A 72 -4.73 1.03 -6.52
N GLN A 73 -3.45 1.40 -6.49
CA GLN A 73 -3.07 2.79 -6.18
C GLN A 73 -3.67 3.81 -7.14
N SER A 74 -3.71 3.50 -8.44
CA SER A 74 -4.34 4.38 -9.44
C SER A 74 -5.85 4.53 -9.20
N LEU A 75 -6.53 3.45 -8.78
CA LEU A 75 -7.94 3.48 -8.42
C LEU A 75 -8.19 4.26 -7.12
N LEU A 76 -7.30 4.13 -6.13
CA LEU A 76 -7.34 4.93 -4.90
C LEU A 76 -7.15 6.43 -5.18
N ARG A 77 -6.26 6.78 -6.13
CA ARG A 77 -6.17 8.14 -6.65
C ARG A 77 -7.47 8.59 -7.29
N ALA A 78 -8.11 7.74 -8.10
CA ALA A 78 -9.36 8.07 -8.80
C ALA A 78 -10.54 8.34 -7.84
N ILE A 79 -10.62 7.65 -6.69
CA ILE A 79 -11.63 7.94 -5.66
C ILE A 79 -11.25 9.12 -4.74
N GLY A 80 -10.14 9.81 -5.04
CA GLY A 80 -9.78 11.07 -4.40
C GLY A 80 -9.09 10.94 -3.03
N VAL A 81 -8.58 9.76 -2.67
CA VAL A 81 -7.85 9.56 -1.40
C VAL A 81 -6.33 9.70 -1.54
N SER A 82 -5.82 10.03 -2.72
CA SER A 82 -4.42 10.42 -2.90
C SER A 82 -4.23 11.94 -2.86
N THR A 83 -3.00 12.38 -2.61
CA THR A 83 -2.59 13.79 -2.62
C THR A 83 -1.39 13.97 -3.55
N SER A 84 -1.11 15.21 -3.96
CA SER A 84 0.07 15.50 -4.80
C SER A 84 1.38 15.04 -4.14
N LYS A 85 1.48 15.14 -2.80
CA LYS A 85 2.64 14.66 -2.05
C LYS A 85 2.75 13.14 -2.06
N ILE A 86 1.64 12.43 -1.85
CA ILE A 86 1.61 10.96 -1.96
C ILE A 86 1.97 10.52 -3.38
N ASP A 87 1.43 11.21 -4.38
CA ASP A 87 1.67 10.91 -5.79
C ASP A 87 3.13 11.12 -6.18
N SER A 88 3.78 12.18 -5.69
CA SER A 88 5.23 12.41 -5.83
C SER A 88 6.01 11.28 -5.16
N LEU A 89 5.68 10.97 -3.90
CA LEU A 89 6.37 9.93 -3.15
C LEU A 89 6.28 8.56 -3.82
N ILE A 90 5.13 8.18 -4.38
CA ILE A 90 4.99 6.93 -5.13
C ILE A 90 5.85 6.93 -6.39
N SER A 91 5.94 8.06 -7.09
CA SER A 91 6.81 8.19 -8.27
C SER A 91 8.28 8.01 -7.88
N GLU A 92 8.72 8.67 -6.81
CA GLU A 92 10.08 8.55 -6.31
C GLU A 92 10.41 7.13 -5.84
N LEU A 93 9.49 6.47 -5.11
CA LEU A 93 9.65 5.06 -4.72
C LEU A 93 9.77 4.15 -5.95
N SER A 94 9.01 4.42 -7.01
CA SER A 94 9.08 3.66 -8.26
C SER A 94 10.43 3.82 -8.95
N GLU A 95 11.05 5.00 -8.89
CA GLU A 95 12.41 5.25 -9.41
C GLU A 95 13.47 4.43 -8.65
N GLU A 96 13.24 4.16 -7.37
CA GLU A 96 14.09 3.28 -6.55
C GLU A 96 13.78 1.78 -6.74
N GLY A 97 12.79 1.43 -7.57
CA GLY A 97 12.38 0.05 -7.82
C GLY A 97 11.39 -0.52 -6.79
N VAL A 98 10.67 0.35 -6.06
CA VAL A 98 9.62 -0.02 -5.11
C VAL A 98 8.24 0.32 -5.68
N THR A 99 7.38 -0.68 -5.79
CA THR A 99 5.96 -0.47 -6.12
C THR A 99 5.19 -0.24 -4.83
N ALA A 100 4.49 0.89 -4.72
CA ALA A 100 3.79 1.27 -3.50
C ALA A 100 2.33 1.65 -3.73
N LYS A 101 1.53 1.49 -2.67
CA LYS A 101 0.16 1.99 -2.58
C LYS A 101 -0.12 2.58 -1.20
N ILE A 102 -1.12 3.45 -1.14
CA ILE A 102 -1.70 3.91 0.12
C ILE A 102 -2.14 2.71 0.96
N THR A 103 -1.88 2.76 2.27
CA THR A 103 -2.47 1.85 3.25
C THR A 103 -3.37 2.63 4.21
N GLY A 104 -4.53 2.07 4.57
CA GLY A 104 -5.56 2.76 5.34
C GLY A 104 -6.40 3.75 4.51
N ALA A 105 -6.81 4.86 5.13
CA ALA A 105 -7.83 5.78 4.58
C ALA A 105 -7.33 6.69 3.44
N GLY A 106 -6.00 6.85 3.28
CA GLY A 106 -5.41 7.83 2.37
C GLY A 106 -5.42 9.26 2.92
N GLY A 107 -5.11 10.22 2.06
CA GLY A 107 -4.94 11.65 2.41
C GLY A 107 -3.63 11.99 3.13
N GLY A 108 -2.87 10.97 3.54
CA GLY A 108 -1.61 11.07 4.27
C GLY A 108 -1.26 9.70 4.86
N GLY A 109 -0.62 9.71 6.03
CA GLY A 109 -0.26 8.50 6.76
C GLY A 109 0.79 7.66 6.04
N CYS A 110 0.66 6.34 6.13
CA CYS A 110 1.65 5.43 5.58
C CYS A 110 1.27 4.91 4.18
N LEU A 111 2.30 4.56 3.41
CA LEU A 111 2.22 3.74 2.22
C LEU A 111 2.76 2.33 2.54
N ILE A 112 2.26 1.33 1.84
CA ILE A 112 2.86 0.00 1.79
C ILE A 112 3.60 -0.14 0.46
N GLY A 113 4.87 -0.54 0.53
CA GLY A 113 5.78 -0.66 -0.61
C GLY A 113 6.37 -2.06 -0.72
N PHE A 114 6.68 -2.47 -1.94
CA PHE A 114 7.24 -3.78 -2.25
C PHE A 114 8.38 -3.65 -3.26
N GLY A 115 9.50 -4.28 -2.99
CA GLY A 115 10.67 -4.24 -3.88
C GLY A 115 11.69 -5.31 -3.55
N SER A 116 12.73 -5.39 -4.39
CA SER A 116 13.90 -6.22 -4.11
C SER A 116 14.67 -5.69 -2.89
N GLU A 117 15.51 -6.53 -2.28
CA GLU A 117 16.38 -6.15 -1.16
C GLU A 117 17.18 -4.87 -1.46
N ASN A 118 17.75 -4.75 -2.67
CA ASN A 118 18.50 -3.58 -3.09
C ASN A 118 17.63 -2.31 -3.13
N ALA A 119 16.43 -2.40 -3.70
CA ALA A 119 15.48 -1.29 -3.76
C ALA A 119 15.06 -0.84 -2.35
N ILE A 120 14.76 -1.81 -1.48
CA ILE A 120 14.40 -1.58 -0.09
C ILE A 120 15.51 -0.85 0.66
N ASN A 121 16.75 -1.33 0.53
CA ASN A 121 17.91 -0.72 1.17
C ASN A 121 18.15 0.73 0.71
N ASN A 122 17.80 1.07 -0.53
CA ASN A 122 17.85 2.45 -1.02
C ASN A 122 16.76 3.31 -0.38
N VAL A 123 15.53 2.81 -0.32
CA VAL A 123 14.40 3.53 0.28
C VAL A 123 14.63 3.79 1.78
N LEU A 124 15.09 2.79 2.55
CA LEU A 124 15.36 2.92 3.99
C LEU A 124 16.40 3.99 4.33
N LYS A 125 17.31 4.32 3.39
CA LYS A 125 18.33 5.37 3.57
C LYS A 125 17.79 6.79 3.30
N LYS A 126 16.72 6.90 2.52
CA LYS A 126 16.23 8.17 1.96
C LYS A 126 14.92 8.63 2.60
N TYR A 127 14.07 7.69 3.02
CA TYR A 127 12.71 7.95 3.45
C TYR A 127 12.48 7.43 4.88
N PRO A 128 11.54 8.04 5.63
CA PRO A 128 11.09 7.49 6.91
C PRO A 128 10.29 6.21 6.64
N ALA A 129 10.99 5.08 6.63
CA ALA A 129 10.43 3.78 6.31
C ALA A 129 11.02 2.70 7.20
N PHE A 130 10.29 1.60 7.37
CA PHE A 130 10.78 0.42 8.04
C PHE A 130 10.37 -0.85 7.28
N LEU A 131 11.24 -1.85 7.31
CA LEU A 131 10.98 -3.18 6.79
C LEU A 131 10.03 -3.92 7.74
N VAL A 132 9.06 -4.62 7.17
CA VAL A 132 8.07 -5.41 7.90
C VAL A 132 8.15 -6.86 7.45
N GLU A 133 8.17 -7.76 8.42
CA GLU A 133 7.98 -9.19 8.21
C GLU A 133 6.54 -9.55 8.60
N PRO A 134 5.78 -10.26 7.75
CA PRO A 134 4.44 -10.71 8.12
C PRO A 134 4.51 -11.67 9.31
N GLU A 135 3.95 -11.26 10.46
CA GLU A 135 3.77 -12.16 11.59
C GLU A 135 2.49 -13.00 11.43
N MET A 136 2.59 -14.29 11.78
CA MET A 136 1.46 -15.23 11.75
C MET A 136 0.66 -15.23 13.06
N GLU A 137 1.21 -14.67 14.13
CA GLU A 137 0.58 -14.62 15.44
C GLU A 137 -0.11 -13.27 15.68
N GLY A 138 -1.28 -13.32 16.31
CA GLY A 138 -2.05 -12.13 16.69
C GLY A 138 -1.67 -11.61 18.08
N VAL A 139 -2.66 -11.14 18.83
CA VAL A 139 -2.46 -10.57 20.17
C VAL A 139 -1.76 -11.56 21.10
N ARG A 140 -0.66 -11.11 21.73
CA ARG A 140 0.08 -11.85 22.77
C ARG A 140 0.02 -11.09 24.10
N ILE A 141 0.08 -11.82 25.21
CA ILE A 141 0.27 -11.24 26.55
C ILE A 141 1.75 -11.36 26.88
N GLU A 142 2.43 -10.22 27.00
CA GLU A 142 3.84 -10.18 27.40
C GLU A 142 3.96 -9.83 28.87
N GLU A 143 4.76 -10.60 29.62
CA GLU A 143 5.15 -10.21 30.97
C GLU A 143 6.10 -9.02 30.90
N ARG A 144 5.80 -7.98 31.68
CA ARG A 144 6.56 -6.73 31.67
C ARG A 144 7.96 -6.94 32.26
N THR A 145 8.94 -7.24 31.42
CA THR A 145 10.36 -7.20 31.81
C THR A 145 10.83 -5.75 31.94
N LYS A 146 11.64 -5.47 32.96
CA LYS A 146 12.05 -4.11 33.40
C LYS A 146 12.84 -3.24 32.39
N ASN A 147 12.99 -3.67 31.13
CA ASN A 147 13.88 -3.02 30.15
C ASN A 147 13.17 -2.63 28.83
N SER A 148 11.98 -2.04 28.92
CA SER A 148 11.33 -1.34 27.80
C SER A 148 11.01 0.10 28.19
#